data_AF-A0A1G2XGA2-F1
#
_entry.id   AF-A0A1G2XGA2-F1
#
_cell.length_a   1.000
_cell.length_b   1.000
_cell.length_c   1.000
_cell.angle_alpha   90.00
_cell.angle_beta   90.00
_cell.angle_gamma   90.00
#
_symmetry.space_group_name_H-M   'P 1'
#
loop_
_entity.id
_entity.type
_entity.pdbx_description
1 polymer ?
#
loop_
_entity_poly.entity_id
_entity_poly.type
_entity_poly.pdbx_seq_one_letter_code
_entity_poly.pdbx_strand_id
1 'polypeptide(L)'
;MRLFIAIDIDDTVKYAVVKLQQRMKQSLRNGNGLKWVEPEQMHLTLKFLGEVDESRIGEIGEAIKTACFEKKAFEFELSAVGTFGRPTKV
;
A
#
# COMPACT_ATOMS: atom_id res chain seq x y z
N MET A 1 13.69 9.31 11.06
CA MET A 1 12.40 9.43 10.34
C MET A 1 12.06 8.08 9.75
N ARG A 2 10.78 7.67 9.77
CA ARG A 2 10.40 6.34 9.29
C ARG A 2 10.08 6.34 7.80
N LEU A 3 10.82 5.55 7.01
CA LEU A 3 10.69 5.51 5.55
C LEU A 3 10.27 4.12 5.02
N PHE A 4 9.68 4.13 3.84
CA PHE A 4 9.38 2.96 3.02
C PHE A 4 9.39 3.34 1.54
N ILE A 5 9.47 2.33 0.67
CA ILE A 5 9.41 2.46 -0.79
C ILE A 5 8.10 1.84 -1.26
N ALA A 6 7.37 2.52 -2.13
CA ALA A 6 6.09 2.07 -2.64
C ALA A 6 5.88 2.44 -4.12
N ILE A 7 4.97 1.71 -4.75
CA ILE A 7 4.37 2.08 -6.03
C ILE A 7 3.09 2.86 -5.72
N ASP A 8 2.96 4.05 -6.29
CA ASP A 8 1.70 4.80 -6.24
C ASP A 8 0.64 4.11 -7.10
N ILE A 9 -0.61 4.22 -6.69
CA ILE A 9 -1.73 3.54 -7.31
C ILE A 9 -2.60 4.58 -8.02
N ASP A 10 -3.00 4.28 -9.26
CA ASP A 10 -3.85 5.17 -10.05
C ASP A 10 -5.22 5.42 -9.40
N ASP A 11 -5.79 6.60 -9.64
CA ASP A 11 -7.06 7.03 -9.05
C ASP A 11 -8.23 6.09 -9.35
N THR A 12 -8.21 5.46 -10.53
CA THR A 12 -9.24 4.49 -10.93
C THR A 12 -9.24 3.27 -10.01
N VAL A 13 -8.05 2.80 -9.63
CA VAL A 13 -7.89 1.67 -8.71
C VAL A 13 -8.22 2.10 -7.28
N LYS A 14 -7.76 3.28 -6.83
CA LYS A 14 -8.13 3.87 -5.53
C LYS A 14 -9.65 3.93 -5.38
N TYR A 15 -10.37 4.41 -6.40
CA TYR A 15 -11.82 4.48 -6.40
C TYR A 15 -12.51 3.10 -6.29
N ALA A 16 -12.00 2.09 -6.99
CA ALA A 16 -12.51 0.73 -6.89
C ALA A 16 -12.35 0.15 -5.47
N VAL A 17 -11.20 0.41 -4.83
CA VAL A 17 -10.94 0.01 -3.45
C VAL A 17 -11.87 0.74 -2.48
N VAL A 18 -12.08 2.04 -2.64
CA VAL A 18 -13.01 2.83 -1.80
C VAL A 18 -14.44 2.27 -1.88
N LYS A 19 -14.92 1.93 -3.08
CA LYS A 19 -16.22 1.27 -3.25
C LYS A 19 -16.30 -0.04 -2.51
N LEU A 20 -15.25 -0.85 -2.56
CA LEU A 20 -15.18 -2.11 -1.82
C LEU A 20 -15.22 -1.87 -0.31
N GLN A 21 -14.43 -0.92 0.20
CA GLN A 21 -14.45 -0.53 1.61
C GLN A 21 -15.86 -0.11 2.05
N GLN A 22 -16.59 0.68 1.24
CA GLN A 22 -17.97 1.08 1.55
C GLN A 22 -18.93 -0.11 1.66
N ARG A 23 -18.84 -1.09 0.74
CA ARG A 23 -19.64 -2.32 0.81
C ARG A 23 -19.30 -3.16 2.04
N MET A 24 -18.02 -3.22 2.42
CA MET A 24 -17.58 -3.94 3.62
C MET A 24 -18.06 -3.24 4.90
N LYS A 25 -18.00 -1.91 4.96
CA LYS A 25 -18.53 -1.12 6.10
C LYS A 25 -20.00 -1.41 6.37
N GLN A 26 -20.81 -1.59 5.33
CA GLN A 26 -22.24 -1.88 5.46
C GLN A 26 -22.54 -3.33 5.88
N SER A 27 -21.71 -4.29 5.47
CA SER A 27 -21.93 -5.72 5.71
C SER A 27 -21.33 -6.24 7.01
N LEU A 28 -20.29 -5.58 7.53
CA LEU A 28 -19.60 -6.00 8.75
C LEU A 28 -20.33 -5.46 9.98
N ARG A 29 -21.03 -6.35 10.71
CA ARG A 29 -21.78 -6.03 11.96
C ARG A 29 -20.92 -5.36 13.05
N ASN A 30 -19.59 -5.55 13.01
CA ASN A 30 -18.62 -4.98 13.95
C ASN A 30 -17.69 -3.94 13.30
N GLY A 31 -18.14 -3.26 12.24
CA GLY A 31 -17.34 -2.28 11.49
C GLY A 31 -16.75 -1.12 12.33
N ASN A 32 -17.28 -0.88 13.53
CA ASN A 32 -16.83 0.16 14.46
C ASN A 32 -15.38 -0.02 14.98
N GLY A 33 -14.78 -1.21 14.85
CA GLY A 33 -13.40 -1.46 15.24
C GLY A 33 -12.37 -1.32 14.10
N LEU A 34 -12.82 -1.08 12.86
CA LEU A 34 -11.95 -1.05 11.69
C LEU A 34 -11.53 0.38 11.37
N LYS A 35 -10.21 0.61 11.33
CA LYS A 35 -9.64 1.83 10.75
C LYS A 35 -9.45 1.61 9.25
N TRP A 36 -10.16 2.41 8.46
CA TRP A 36 -10.05 2.40 7.00
C TRP A 36 -8.94 3.33 6.56
N VAL A 37 -8.19 2.90 5.54
CA VAL A 37 -7.12 3.72 4.95
C VAL A 37 -7.75 4.71 3.98
N GLU A 38 -7.37 5.98 4.10
CA GLU A 38 -7.81 7.04 3.19
C GLU A 38 -7.22 6.87 1.78
N PRO A 39 -7.91 7.28 0.71
CA PRO A 39 -7.45 7.08 -0.68
C PRO A 39 -6.05 7.62 -0.95
N GLU A 40 -5.70 8.76 -0.36
CA GLU A 40 -4.41 9.44 -0.54
C GLU A 40 -3.25 8.68 0.12
N GLN A 41 -3.57 7.78 1.06
CA GLN A 41 -2.60 6.91 1.72
C GLN A 41 -2.48 5.53 1.06
N MET A 42 -3.29 5.23 0.04
CA MET A 42 -3.26 3.94 -0.65
C MET A 42 -2.06 3.84 -1.59
N HIS A 43 -1.23 2.83 -1.34
CA HIS A 43 -0.04 2.54 -2.14
C HIS A 43 0.29 1.05 -2.04
N LEU A 44 1.09 0.54 -2.98
CA LEU A 44 1.64 -0.80 -2.89
C LEU A 44 3.05 -0.72 -2.29
N THR A 45 3.19 -1.06 -1.01
CA THR A 45 4.51 -1.05 -0.35
C THR A 45 5.41 -2.14 -0.93
N LEU A 46 6.60 -1.77 -1.40
CA LEU A 46 7.63 -2.69 -1.86
C LEU A 46 8.61 -3.07 -0.74
N LYS A 47 9.01 -2.09 0.07
CA LYS A 47 10.02 -2.29 1.11
C LYS A 47 9.86 -1.30 2.26
N PHE A 48 9.79 -1.81 3.49
CA PHE A 48 9.95 -0.99 4.69
C PHE A 48 11.43 -0.78 4.99
N LEU A 49 11.85 0.48 5.18
CA LEU A 49 13.23 0.85 5.53
C LEU A 49 13.39 1.09 7.03
N GLY A 50 12.29 1.34 7.75
CA GLY A 50 12.34 1.61 9.19
C GLY A 50 12.83 3.03 9.47
N GLU A 51 13.52 3.21 10.60
CA GLU A 51 14.13 4.50 10.94
C GLU A 51 15.37 4.77 10.10
N VAL A 52 15.37 5.93 9.43
CA VAL A 52 16.42 6.41 8.56
C VAL A 52 16.82 7.82 8.98
N ASP A 53 18.12 8.08 8.94
CA ASP A 53 18.70 9.41 9.12
C ASP A 53 18.46 10.26 7.87
N GLU A 54 18.06 11.53 8.06
CA GLU A 54 17.73 12.44 6.97
C GLU A 54 18.88 12.65 5.98
N SER A 55 20.13 12.57 6.45
CA SER A 55 21.33 12.65 5.61
C SER A 55 21.40 11.55 4.54
N ARG A 56 20.70 10.43 4.73
CA ARG A 56 20.69 9.28 3.82
C ARG A 56 19.64 9.34 2.73
N ILE A 57 18.75 10.34 2.73
CA ILE A 57 17.67 10.44 1.73
C ILE A 57 18.23 10.50 0.31
N GLY A 58 19.31 11.26 0.09
CA GLY A 58 19.95 11.36 -1.21
C GLY A 58 20.51 10.02 -1.71
N GLU A 59 21.21 9.29 -0.84
CA GLU A 59 21.76 7.95 -1.13
C GLU A 59 20.64 6.96 -1.52
N ILE A 60 19.53 6.98 -0.78
CA ILE A 60 18.37 6.12 -1.04
C ILE A 60 17.75 6.46 -2.40
N GLY A 61 17.62 7.75 -2.72
CA GLY A 61 17.10 8.21 -4.01
C GLY A 61 17.92 7.70 -5.19
N GLU A 62 19.25 7.78 -5.11
CA GLU A 62 20.14 7.26 -6.15
C GLU A 62 20.06 5.74 -6.26
N ALA A 63 20.02 5.02 -5.15
CA ALA A 63 19.86 3.56 -5.15
C ALA A 63 18.55 3.13 -5.83
N ILE A 64 17.45 3.87 -5.62
CA ILE A 64 16.17 3.61 -6.30
C ILE A 64 16.31 3.86 -7.82
N LYS A 65 16.92 4.98 -8.23
CA LYS A 65 17.13 5.27 -9.67
C LYS A 65 17.94 4.16 -10.35
N THR A 66 19.03 3.72 -9.74
CA THR A 66 19.84 2.61 -10.26
C THR A 66 19.03 1.32 -10.34
N ALA A 67 18.24 0.99 -9.31
CA ALA A 67 17.40 -0.20 -9.30
C ALA A 67 16.31 -0.18 -10.40
N CYS A 68 15.81 1.02 -10.74
CA CYS A 68 14.80 1.22 -11.78
C CYS A 68 15.38 1.34 -13.20
N PHE A 69 16.67 1.66 -13.36
CA PHE A 69 17.27 2.02 -14.65
C PHE A 69 17.06 0.98 -15.77
N GLU A 70 17.17 -0.30 -15.45
CA GLU A 70 16.99 -1.40 -16.42
C GLU A 70 15.59 -2.03 -16.38
N LYS A 71 14.67 -1.48 -15.59
CA LYS A 71 13.32 -2.04 -15.43
C LYS A 71 12.34 -1.37 -16.38
N LYS A 72 11.62 -2.17 -17.14
CA LYS A 72 10.50 -1.68 -17.96
C LYS A 72 9.28 -1.44 -17.07
N ALA A 73 8.47 -0.46 -17.45
CA ALA A 73 7.14 -0.30 -16.90
C ALA A 73 6.33 -1.59 -17.13
N PHE A 74 5.46 -1.90 -16.18
CA PHE A 74 4.61 -3.07 -16.22
C PHE A 74 3.21 -2.71 -15.70
N GLU A 75 2.23 -3.47 -16.14
CA GLU A 75 0.86 -3.39 -15.65
C GLU A 75 0.65 -4.43 -14.56
N PHE A 76 -0.19 -4.11 -13.59
CA PHE A 76 -0.66 -5.05 -12.58
C PHE A 76 -2.15 -4.82 -12.32
N GLU A 77 -2.83 -5.87 -11.88
CA GLU A 77 -4.23 -5.82 -11.54
C GLU A 77 -4.46 -6.22 -10.08
N LEU A 78 -5.53 -5.69 -9.48
CA LEU A 78 -6.03 -6.15 -8.21
C LEU A 78 -7.07 -7.25 -8.46
N SER A 79 -6.93 -8.40 -7.79
CA SER A 79 -7.81 -9.54 -7.98
C SER A 79 -8.72 -9.78 -6.77
N ALA A 80 -8.17 -10.31 -5.68
CA ALA A 80 -8.92 -10.72 -4.49
C ALA A 80 -8.45 -9.98 -3.23
N VAL A 81 -9.35 -9.90 -2.25
CA VAL A 81 -9.01 -9.45 -0.90
C VAL A 81 -8.61 -10.63 -0.02
N GLY A 82 -7.66 -10.39 0.87
CA GLY A 82 -7.19 -11.36 1.85
C GLY A 82 -7.17 -10.77 3.27
N THR A 83 -6.79 -11.60 4.22
CA THR A 83 -6.53 -11.18 5.61
C THR A 83 -5.11 -11.59 5.99
N PHE A 84 -4.49 -10.82 6.89
CA PHE A 84 -3.15 -11.11 7.40
C PHE A 84 -3.19 -11.26 8.92
N GLY A 85 -2.45 -12.24 9.45
CA GLY A 85 -2.46 -12.60 10.87
C GLY A 85 -2.99 -14.02 11.10
N ARG A 86 -3.35 -14.35 12.34
CA ARG A 86 -3.92 -15.68 12.65
C ARG A 86 -5.33 -15.78 12.06
N PRO A 87 -5.63 -16.80 11.25
CA PRO A 87 -7.00 -17.03 10.81
C PRO A 87 -7.88 -17.28 12.03
N THR A 88 -9.06 -16.67 12.03
CA THR A 88 -10.08 -16.89 13.06
C THR A 88 -10.38 -18.38 13.10
N LYS A 89 -10.23 -19.03 14.26
CA LYS A 89 -10.73 -20.40 14.43
C LYS A 89 -12.23 -20.36 14.14
N VAL A 90 -12.64 -21.03 13.06
CA VAL A 90 -14.04 -21.32 12.75
C VAL A 90 -14.50 -22.42 13.69
#